data_AF-A0A9W4X9C2-F1
#
_entry.id   AF-A0A9W4X9C2-F1
#
_cell.length_a   1.000
_cell.length_b   1.000
_cell.length_c   1.000
_cell.angle_alpha   90.00
_cell.angle_beta   90.00
_cell.angle_gamma   90.00
#
_symmetry.space_group_name_H-M   'P 1'
#
loop_
_entity.id
_entity.type
_entity.pdbx_description
1 polymer ?
#
loop_
_entity_poly.entity_id
_entity_poly.type
_entity_poly.pdbx_seq_one_letter_code
_entity_poly.pdbx_strand_id
1 'polypeptide(L)' 'VWQNDRVEIIDNDQGNRTTLSYVVFTEMEQVFGNAARNQVGMNPYYTIFNAKRFIGRRYDEREFNLT' A
#
# COMPACT_ATOMS: atom_id res chain seq x y z
N VAL A 1 -5.31 8.98 -15.16
CA VAL A 1 -5.15 8.65 -16.60
C VAL A 1 -5.17 9.93 -17.42
N TRP A 2 -4.56 9.94 -18.61
CA TRP A 2 -4.72 11.05 -19.56
C TRP A 2 -5.85 10.69 -20.52
N GLN A 3 -6.96 11.43 -20.46
CA GLN A 3 -8.14 11.26 -21.31
C GLN A 3 -8.80 12.61 -21.55
N ASN A 4 -9.47 12.80 -22.68
CA ASN A 4 -10.19 14.05 -23.01
C ASN A 4 -9.31 15.32 -22.88
N ASP A 5 -8.07 15.24 -23.35
CA ASP A 5 -7.06 16.32 -23.28
C ASP A 5 -6.81 16.87 -21.86
N ARG A 6 -7.02 16.03 -20.84
CA ARG A 6 -6.76 16.38 -19.44
C ARG A 6 -6.27 15.19 -18.61
N VAL A 7 -5.72 15.51 -17.44
CA VAL A 7 -5.46 14.52 -16.38
C VAL A 7 -6.75 14.23 -15.64
N GLU A 8 -7.11 12.95 -15.58
CA GLU A 8 -8.23 12.45 -14.77
C GLU A 8 -7.69 11.62 -13.60
N ILE A 9 -8.17 11.92 -12.38
CA ILE A 9 -7.89 11.13 -11.18
C ILE A 9 -8.94 10.04 -11.10
N ILE A 10 -8.51 8.79 -10.94
CA ILE A 10 -9.40 7.64 -10.82
C ILE A 10 -9.62 7.36 -9.34
N ASP A 11 -10.88 7.31 -8.95
CA ASP A 11 -11.27 6.90 -7.60
C ASP A 11 -11.12 5.39 -7.43
N ASN A 12 -10.82 4.94 -6.21
CA ASN A 12 -10.89 3.53 -5.88
C ASN A 12 -12.34 3.05 -5.71
N ASP A 13 -12.50 1.76 -5.40
CA ASP A 13 -13.79 1.10 -5.13
C ASP A 13 -14.62 1.76 -4.01
N GLN A 14 -13.99 2.56 -3.16
CA GLN A 14 -14.63 3.32 -2.08
C GLN A 14 -14.86 4.81 -2.42
N GLY A 15 -14.60 5.24 -3.66
CA GLY A 15 -14.74 6.64 -4.07
C GLY A 15 -13.59 7.55 -3.60
N ASN A 16 -12.49 7.00 -3.11
CA ASN A 16 -11.33 7.79 -2.69
C ASN A 16 -10.35 7.98 -3.84
N ARG A 17 -9.87 9.22 -4.01
CA ARG A 17 -8.82 9.60 -4.97
C ARG A 17 -7.41 9.07 -4.63
N THR A 18 -7.27 8.38 -3.52
CA THR A 18 -5.99 7.82 -3.06
C THR A 18 -6.25 6.49 -2.38
N THR A 19 -5.47 5.48 -2.76
CA THR A 19 -5.46 4.17 -2.13
C THR A 19 -4.18 4.01 -1.34
N LEU A 20 -4.31 3.60 -0.07
CA LEU A 20 -3.16 3.37 0.79
C LEU A 20 -2.28 2.23 0.25
N SER A 21 -0.96 2.41 0.33
CA SER A 21 0.01 1.39 -0.07
C SER A 21 0.22 0.35 1.04
N TYR A 22 -0.87 -0.36 1.37
CA TYR A 22 -0.92 -1.47 2.33
C TYR A 22 -1.42 -2.72 1.60
N VAL A 23 -0.84 -3.87 1.94
CA VAL A 23 -1.31 -5.18 1.52
C VAL A 23 -1.29 -6.12 2.72
N VAL A 24 -2.36 -6.89 2.92
CA VAL A 24 -2.40 -8.00 3.89
C VAL A 24 -2.62 -9.31 3.15
N PHE A 25 -1.81 -10.29 3.50
CA PHE A 25 -1.91 -11.64 2.98
C PHE A 25 -2.76 -12.47 3.95
N THR A 26 -3.78 -13.11 3.41
CA THR A 26 -4.58 -14.12 4.10
C THR A 26 -4.33 -15.47 3.43
N GLU A 27 -4.90 -16.54 3.96
CA GLU A 27 -4.81 -17.86 3.32
C GLU A 27 -5.57 -17.93 2.00
N MET A 28 -6.58 -17.08 1.81
CA MET A 28 -7.48 -17.12 0.65
C MET A 28 -7.14 -16.07 -0.40
N GLU A 29 -6.77 -14.87 0.05
CA GLU A 29 -6.63 -13.71 -0.84
C GLU A 29 -5.58 -12.70 -0.36
N GLN A 30 -5.28 -11.77 -1.26
CA GLN A 30 -4.51 -10.56 -0.99
C GLN A 30 -5.48 -9.39 -0.92
N VAL A 31 -5.50 -8.69 0.21
CA VAL A 31 -6.36 -7.51 0.42
C VAL A 31 -5.49 -6.26 0.37
N PHE A 32 -5.98 -5.19 -0.26
CA PHE A 32 -5.23 -3.95 -0.51
C PHE A 32 -5.90 -2.72 0.11
N GLY A 33 -5.13 -1.63 0.21
CA GLY A 33 -5.69 -0.31 0.51
C GLY A 33 -6.21 -0.15 1.93
N ASN A 34 -7.35 0.53 2.06
CA ASN A 34 -7.95 0.83 3.36
C ASN A 34 -8.37 -0.44 4.11
N ALA A 35 -8.89 -1.44 3.39
CA ALA A 35 -9.26 -2.72 3.96
C ALA A 35 -8.05 -3.42 4.60
N ALA A 36 -6.90 -3.40 3.93
CA ALA A 36 -5.65 -3.95 4.47
C ALA A 36 -5.17 -3.18 5.71
N ARG A 37 -5.20 -1.83 5.68
CA ARG A 37 -4.82 -1.01 6.84
C ARG A 37 -5.65 -1.33 8.08
N ASN A 38 -6.95 -1.56 7.92
CA ASN A 38 -7.84 -1.86 9.04
C ASN A 38 -7.52 -3.21 9.71
N GLN A 39 -6.81 -4.10 9.03
CA GLN A 39 -6.39 -5.38 9.59
C GLN A 39 -5.04 -5.34 10.32
N VAL A 40 -4.26 -4.25 10.25
CA VAL A 40 -2.90 -4.17 10.84
C VAL A 40 -2.88 -4.56 12.33
N GLY A 41 -3.90 -4.17 13.09
CA GLY A 41 -3.98 -4.51 14.51
C GLY A 41 -4.26 -6.00 14.79
N MET A 42 -4.96 -6.68 13.89
CA MET A 42 -5.33 -8.10 14.03
C MET A 42 -4.36 -9.04 13.34
N ASN A 43 -3.79 -8.60 12.22
CA ASN A 43 -2.89 -9.37 11.38
C ASN A 43 -1.60 -8.59 11.07
N PRO A 44 -0.79 -8.25 12.10
CA PRO A 44 0.40 -7.43 11.91
C PRO A 44 1.49 -8.15 11.11
N TYR A 45 1.64 -9.46 11.30
CA TYR A 45 2.71 -10.25 10.68
C TYR A 45 2.52 -10.45 9.17
N TYR A 46 1.27 -10.57 8.71
CA TYR A 46 0.98 -10.75 7.29
C TYR A 46 0.62 -9.43 6.59
N THR A 47 0.80 -8.28 7.25
CA THR A 47 0.57 -6.97 6.64
C THR A 47 1.89 -6.28 6.26
N ILE A 48 2.02 -5.90 4.99
CA ILE A 48 3.16 -5.15 4.46
C ILE A 48 2.73 -3.72 4.13
N PHE A 49 3.51 -2.76 4.61
CA PHE A 49 3.39 -1.34 4.29
C PHE A 49 4.79 -0.72 4.17
N ASN A 50 4.88 0.51 3.64
CA ASN A 50 6.16 1.20 3.38
C ASN A 50 7.14 0.48 2.44
N ALA A 51 6.72 -0.58 1.74
CA ALA A 51 7.57 -1.36 0.84
C ALA A 51 8.34 -0.49 -0.17
N LYS A 52 7.72 0.58 -0.70
CA LYS A 52 8.34 1.53 -1.63
C LYS A 52 9.67 2.11 -1.14
N ARG A 53 9.85 2.26 0.17
CA ARG A 53 11.06 2.80 0.76
C ARG A 53 12.23 1.79 0.75
N PHE A 54 11.95 0.50 0.54
CA PHE A 54 12.94 -0.58 0.51
C PHE A 54 13.25 -1.09 -0.91
N ILE A 55 12.43 -0.75 -1.90
CA ILE A 55 12.65 -1.18 -3.30
C ILE A 55 14.02 -0.66 -3.77
N GLY A 56 14.86 -1.58 -4.27
CA GLY A 56 16.20 -1.26 -4.77
C GLY A 56 17.30 -1.17 -3.70
N ARG A 57 16.97 -1.32 -2.41
CA ARG A 57 17.96 -1.36 -1.32
C ARG A 57 18.48 -2.76 -1.09
N ARG A 58 19.70 -2.86 -0.55
CA ARG A 58 20.25 -4.15 -0.08
C ARG A 58 19.71 -4.47 1.31
N TYR A 59 19.65 -5.76 1.65
CA TYR A 59 19.13 -6.19 2.95
C TYR A 59 20.01 -5.73 4.13
N ASP A 60 21.32 -5.60 3.90
CA ASP A 60 22.32 -5.19 4.88
C ASP A 60 22.50 -3.66 5.00
N GLU A 61 21.77 -2.88 4.20
CA GLU A 61 21.81 -1.41 4.20
C GLU A 61 21.08 -0.86 5.43
N ARG A 62 21.84 -0.63 6.52
CA ARG A 62 21.33 -0.12 7.80
C ARG A 62 21.17 1.40 7.76
N GLU A 63 20.10 1.92 7.18
CA GLU A 63 19.55 3.19 7.66
C GLU A 63 18.07 3.35 7.29
N PHE A 64 17.26 3.51 8.33
CA PHE A 64 15.88 3.96 8.23
C PHE A 64 15.58 4.90 9.39
N ASN A 65 15.76 6.20 9.16
CA ASN A 65 15.15 7.21 10.01
C ASN A 65 13.66 7.30 9.64
N LEU A 66 12.83 6.69 10.48
CA LEU A 66 11.40 6.95 10.54
C LEU A 66 11.18 8.05 11.58
N THR A 67 11.53 9.28 11.22
CA THR A 67 10.99 10.47 11.89
C THR A 67 10.05 11.18 10.93
#